data_AF-A0A951RIZ7-F1
#
_entry.id   AF-A0A951RIZ7-F1
#
_cell.length_a   1.000
_cell.length_b   1.000
_cell.length_c   1.000
_cell.angle_alpha   90.00
_cell.angle_beta   90.00
_cell.angle_gamma   90.00
#
_symmetry.space_group_name_H-M   'P 1'
#
loop_
_entity.id
_entity.type
_entity.pdbx_description
1 polymer ?
#
loop_
_entity_poly.entity_id
_entity_poly.type
_entity_poly.pdbx_seq_one_letter_code
_entity_poly.pdbx_strand_id
1 'polypeptide(L)'
;MNSQTDQLPISRPTVSFESILRHLSATRVYLWLGGLSLILLVFLTPPFQVPDEPQHFYRSYQLSELQVWRAEGKAGSAVPASLPELVQHFMGTIAFHSFREVPRQRLVDTLAELHRPLDAQRMAYFDMSGIQSYAPLPYIPQALAIAAGRAMDVGPLGLLYMGRLANALVAGLITAFAIALLPFGRTVALVVALLPMTLFQTASVSPDALTIASALLFTAVMARFLVDGEWPRARQATAFVSGLVMCIVKVVYLPLLFAGLGAMLGARQFSDPKIRRSVYMQLAAAVVIIVLSALWFWSTHAAQAPGPATVNLA
;
A
#
# COMPACT_ATOMS: atom_id res chain seq x y z
N MET A 1 45.95 32.27 52.03
CA MET A 1 44.61 31.68 52.17
C MET A 1 43.66 32.43 51.24
N ASN A 2 42.99 31.67 50.36
CA ASN A 2 41.92 32.04 49.43
C ASN A 2 42.19 33.15 48.39
N SER A 3 42.59 32.73 47.19
CA SER A 3 42.31 33.45 45.93
C SER A 3 41.26 32.68 45.13
N GLN A 4 40.26 33.42 44.70
CA GLN A 4 39.04 33.04 43.98
C GLN A 4 39.27 32.12 42.77
N THR A 5 38.40 31.12 42.63
CA THR A 5 38.02 30.55 41.34
C THR A 5 36.51 30.63 41.21
N ASP A 6 36.04 31.73 40.60
CA ASP A 6 34.68 31.87 40.08
C ASP A 6 34.49 30.81 38.98
N GLN A 7 33.84 29.70 39.32
CA GLN A 7 33.26 28.81 38.32
C GLN A 7 31.83 29.25 38.05
N LEU A 8 31.66 30.03 36.97
CA LEU A 8 30.35 30.29 36.37
C LEU A 8 29.64 28.94 36.11
N PRO A 9 28.37 28.77 36.50
CA PRO A 9 27.64 27.55 36.18
C PRO A 9 27.38 27.55 34.68
N ILE A 10 28.16 26.76 33.93
CA ILE A 10 27.82 26.41 32.56
C ILE A 10 26.61 25.50 32.63
N SER A 11 25.40 26.09 32.64
CA SER A 11 24.17 25.35 32.40
C SER A 11 24.22 24.82 30.97
N ARG A 12 24.65 23.57 30.81
CA ARG A 12 24.49 22.87 29.53
C ARG A 12 22.99 22.86 29.26
N PRO A 13 22.50 23.39 28.13
CA PRO A 13 21.11 23.15 27.74
C PRO A 13 21.02 21.66 27.47
N THR A 14 20.56 20.89 28.46
CA THR A 14 20.16 19.51 28.26
C THR A 14 18.88 19.58 27.46
N VAL A 15 19.03 19.68 26.13
CA VAL A 15 17.94 19.42 25.21
C VAL A 15 17.58 17.95 25.39
N SER A 16 16.71 17.69 26.36
CA SER A 16 16.15 16.37 26.60
C SER A 16 15.46 15.94 25.31
N PHE A 17 15.71 14.69 24.88
CA PHE A 17 15.03 14.09 23.74
C PHE A 17 13.50 14.20 23.86
N GLU A 18 12.98 14.15 25.10
CA GLU A 18 11.57 14.39 25.39
C GLU A 18 11.11 15.82 25.06
N SER A 19 11.97 16.83 25.24
CA SER A 19 11.63 18.22 24.89
C SER A 19 11.52 18.41 23.38
N ILE A 20 12.38 17.76 22.59
CA ILE A 20 12.33 17.80 21.11
C ILE A 20 11.04 17.12 20.63
N LEU A 21 10.73 15.94 21.17
CA LEU A 21 9.51 15.18 20.83
C LEU A 21 8.22 15.92 21.22
N ARG A 22 8.23 16.74 22.28
CA ARG A 22 7.06 17.57 22.66
C ARG A 22 6.77 18.70 21.68
N HIS A 23 7.78 19.18 20.94
CA HIS A 23 7.63 20.31 20.01
C HIS A 23 7.35 19.87 18.56
N LEU A 24 7.62 18.61 18.23
CA LEU A 24 7.34 18.04 16.92
C LEU A 24 6.01 17.27 16.95
N SER A 25 4.99 17.77 16.25
CA SER A 25 3.81 16.94 16.03
C SER A 25 4.21 15.70 15.24
N ALA A 26 3.82 14.51 15.72
CA ALA A 26 4.17 13.23 15.08
C ALA A 26 3.87 13.22 13.58
N THR A 27 2.80 13.90 13.16
CA THR A 27 2.45 14.12 11.76
C THR A 27 3.53 14.89 10.99
N ARG A 28 4.09 15.98 11.54
CA ARG A 28 5.19 16.71 10.90
C ARG A 28 6.44 15.83 10.79
N VAL A 29 6.75 15.05 11.82
CA VAL A 29 7.87 14.10 11.76
C VAL A 29 7.67 13.11 10.63
N TYR A 30 6.48 12.52 10.51
CA TYR A 30 6.18 11.60 9.42
C TYR A 30 6.25 12.27 8.04
N LEU A 31 5.71 13.48 7.88
CA LEU A 31 5.76 14.20 6.60
C LEU A 31 7.20 14.50 6.16
N TRP A 32 8.07 14.89 7.09
CA TRP A 32 9.48 15.19 6.77
C TRP A 32 10.31 13.92 6.63
N LEU A 33 10.41 13.13 7.71
CA LEU A 33 11.28 11.96 7.75
C LEU A 33 10.71 10.82 6.91
N GLY A 34 9.42 10.52 7.07
CA GLY A 34 8.72 9.51 6.27
C GLY A 34 8.64 9.92 4.81
N GLY A 35 8.23 11.16 4.51
CA GLY A 35 8.19 11.68 3.14
C GLY A 35 9.55 11.62 2.43
N LEU A 36 10.63 12.09 3.09
CA LEU A 36 11.99 11.98 2.55
C LEU A 36 12.39 10.51 2.34
N SER A 37 12.12 9.64 3.32
CA SER A 37 12.43 8.21 3.22
C SER A 37 11.68 7.54 2.07
N LEU A 38 10.40 7.87 1.86
CA LEU A 38 9.60 7.35 0.76
C LEU A 38 10.18 7.78 -0.59
N ILE A 39 10.50 9.07 -0.76
CA ILE A 39 11.12 9.57 -1.99
C ILE A 39 12.45 8.83 -2.26
N LEU A 40 13.32 8.74 -1.24
CA LEU A 40 14.59 8.05 -1.36
C LEU A 40 14.38 6.58 -1.72
N LEU A 41 13.47 5.87 -1.06
CA LEU A 41 13.20 4.46 -1.33
C LEU A 41 12.58 4.22 -2.70
N VAL A 42 11.72 5.12 -3.20
CA VAL A 42 11.15 5.01 -4.55
C VAL A 42 12.27 4.94 -5.60
N PHE A 43 13.30 5.80 -5.48
CA PHE A 43 14.37 5.93 -6.48
C PHE A 43 15.60 5.04 -6.21
N LEU A 44 15.98 4.86 -4.94
CA LEU A 44 17.15 4.08 -4.57
C LEU A 44 16.90 2.58 -4.58
N THR A 45 15.65 2.14 -4.39
CA THR A 45 15.30 0.73 -4.51
C THR A 45 15.35 0.35 -5.99
N PRO A 46 16.24 -0.57 -6.40
CA PRO A 46 16.29 -0.96 -7.80
C PRO A 46 14.94 -1.54 -8.25
N PRO A 47 14.60 -1.44 -9.54
CA PRO A 47 13.35 -1.98 -10.06
C PRO A 47 13.16 -3.45 -9.70
N PHE A 48 11.96 -3.80 -9.25
CA PHE A 48 11.53 -5.18 -8.97
C PHE A 48 12.26 -5.90 -7.83
N GLN A 49 12.94 -5.16 -6.95
CA GLN A 49 13.57 -5.71 -5.73
C GLN A 49 12.62 -5.71 -4.51
N VAL A 50 11.42 -5.16 -4.65
CA VAL A 50 10.39 -5.24 -3.61
C VAL A 50 9.62 -6.57 -3.78
N PRO A 51 9.30 -7.29 -2.69
CA PRO A 51 8.54 -8.54 -2.76
C PRO A 51 7.27 -8.39 -3.60
N ASP A 52 7.07 -9.34 -4.52
CA ASP A 52 5.90 -9.47 -5.40
C ASP A 52 5.61 -8.26 -6.32
N GLU A 53 6.52 -7.29 -6.38
CA GLU A 53 6.36 -6.05 -7.17
C GLU A 53 6.11 -6.27 -8.66
N PRO A 54 6.78 -7.22 -9.36
CA PRO A 54 6.50 -7.49 -10.77
C PRO A 54 5.03 -7.84 -11.00
N GLN A 55 4.46 -8.71 -10.16
CA GLN A 55 3.09 -9.16 -10.32
C GLN A 55 2.12 -7.98 -10.12
N HIS A 56 2.34 -7.19 -9.07
CA HIS A 56 1.55 -5.99 -8.78
C HIS A 56 1.68 -4.91 -9.86
N PHE A 57 2.86 -4.77 -10.47
CA PHE A 57 3.08 -3.88 -11.60
C PHE A 57 2.22 -4.27 -12.80
N TYR A 58 2.23 -5.55 -13.19
CA TYR A 58 1.41 -6.01 -14.31
C TYR A 58 -0.08 -5.89 -14.03
N ARG A 59 -0.52 -6.16 -12.80
CA ARG A 59 -1.93 -5.97 -12.42
C ARG A 59 -2.35 -4.50 -12.47
N SER A 60 -1.49 -3.60 -12.01
CA SER A 60 -1.74 -2.15 -12.10
C SER A 60 -1.80 -1.69 -13.56
N TYR A 61 -0.92 -2.22 -14.42
CA TYR A 61 -0.97 -1.96 -15.86
C TYR A 61 -2.26 -2.48 -16.50
N GLN A 62 -2.68 -3.71 -16.20
CA GLN A 62 -3.92 -4.29 -16.71
C GLN A 62 -5.14 -3.42 -16.32
N LEU A 63 -5.19 -2.96 -15.06
CA LEU A 63 -6.25 -2.07 -14.60
C LEU A 63 -6.20 -0.69 -15.25
N SER A 64 -5.01 -0.22 -15.67
CA SER A 64 -4.86 0.99 -16.47
C SER A 64 -5.50 0.86 -17.87
N GLU A 65 -5.67 -0.37 -18.37
CA GLU A 65 -6.41 -0.70 -19.59
C GLU A 65 -7.91 -0.98 -19.35
N LEU A 66 -8.39 -0.74 -18.12
CA LEU A 66 -9.76 -1.05 -17.68
C LEU A 66 -10.10 -2.55 -17.78
N GLN A 67 -9.09 -3.41 -17.89
CA GLN A 67 -9.26 -4.86 -17.89
C GLN A 67 -9.33 -5.38 -16.45
N VAL A 68 -10.54 -5.37 -15.90
CA VAL A 68 -10.79 -5.82 -14.52
C VAL A 68 -10.85 -7.35 -14.41
N TRP A 69 -11.40 -8.01 -15.45
CA TRP A 69 -11.66 -9.45 -15.52
C TRP A 69 -10.57 -10.22 -16.26
N ARG A 70 -10.48 -11.54 -16.03
CA ARG A 70 -9.54 -12.42 -16.73
C ARG A 70 -9.91 -12.57 -18.21
N ALA A 71 -8.93 -12.96 -19.02
CA ALA A 71 -9.18 -13.66 -20.27
C ALA A 71 -9.59 -15.11 -19.97
N GLU A 72 -10.61 -15.64 -20.66
CA GLU A 72 -11.13 -16.99 -20.43
C GLU A 72 -10.04 -18.08 -20.50
N GLY A 73 -10.07 -19.02 -19.54
CA GLY A 73 -9.18 -20.18 -19.48
C GLY A 73 -7.72 -19.89 -19.09
N LYS A 74 -7.37 -18.66 -18.74
CA LYS A 74 -5.99 -18.25 -18.47
C LYS A 74 -5.85 -17.48 -17.15
N ALA A 75 -4.86 -17.89 -16.35
CA ALA A 75 -4.51 -17.35 -15.03
C ALA A 75 -3.77 -15.99 -15.09
N GLY A 76 -4.02 -15.16 -16.10
CA GLY A 76 -3.15 -14.03 -16.40
C GLY A 76 -3.68 -13.15 -17.51
N SER A 77 -2.87 -12.18 -17.91
CA SER A 77 -3.24 -11.22 -18.96
C SER A 77 -2.15 -11.10 -20.02
N ALA A 78 -2.57 -10.71 -21.21
CA ALA A 78 -1.66 -10.21 -22.22
C ALA A 78 -1.21 -8.81 -21.82
N VAL A 79 0.09 -8.57 -21.74
CA VAL A 79 0.71 -7.27 -21.50
C VAL A 79 1.73 -6.98 -22.60
N PRO A 80 2.05 -5.71 -22.89
CA PRO A 80 3.11 -5.38 -23.84
C PRO A 80 4.40 -6.09 -23.44
N ALA A 81 5.06 -6.76 -24.39
CA ALA A 81 6.23 -7.61 -24.16
C ALA A 81 7.42 -6.83 -23.58
N SER A 82 7.46 -5.51 -23.79
CA SER A 82 8.44 -4.62 -23.16
C SER A 82 8.36 -4.61 -21.63
N LEU A 83 7.19 -4.90 -21.03
CA LEU A 83 7.06 -5.00 -19.56
C LEU A 83 7.76 -6.25 -18.99
N PRO A 84 7.45 -7.49 -19.41
CA PRO A 84 8.12 -8.67 -18.90
C PRO A 84 9.61 -8.73 -19.27
N GLU A 85 10.00 -8.15 -20.41
CA GLU A 85 11.42 -8.01 -20.74
C GLU A 85 12.15 -7.04 -19.82
N LEU A 86 11.50 -5.95 -19.39
CA LEU A 86 12.06 -5.08 -18.37
C LEU A 86 12.25 -5.85 -17.05
N VAL A 87 11.23 -6.61 -16.61
CA VAL A 87 11.34 -7.43 -15.39
C VAL A 87 12.46 -8.47 -15.51
N GLN A 88 12.56 -9.16 -16.64
CA GLN A 88 13.66 -10.11 -16.89
C GLN A 88 15.02 -9.43 -16.91
N HIS A 89 15.14 -8.21 -17.44
CA HIS A 89 16.38 -7.45 -17.41
C HIS A 89 16.88 -7.23 -15.98
N PHE A 90 16.00 -6.81 -15.06
CA PHE A 90 16.36 -6.52 -13.66
C PHE A 90 16.45 -7.76 -12.76
N MET A 91 15.62 -8.77 -12.98
CA MET A 91 15.57 -9.97 -12.13
C MET A 91 16.34 -11.16 -12.72
N GLY A 92 16.79 -11.09 -13.97
CA GLY A 92 17.39 -12.20 -14.72
C GLY A 92 16.37 -13.26 -15.15
N THR A 93 15.58 -13.78 -14.21
CA THR A 93 14.49 -14.73 -14.46
C THR A 93 13.30 -14.44 -13.56
N ILE A 94 12.10 -14.75 -14.04
CA ILE A 94 10.85 -14.51 -13.31
C ILE A 94 10.54 -15.63 -12.28
N ALA A 95 11.29 -16.74 -12.32
CA ALA A 95 11.18 -17.83 -11.36
C ALA A 95 12.11 -17.61 -10.15
N PHE A 96 11.60 -17.84 -8.94
CA PHE A 96 12.38 -17.80 -7.70
C PHE A 96 13.52 -18.83 -7.74
N HIS A 97 14.75 -18.37 -8.01
CA HIS A 97 15.96 -19.18 -7.94
C HIS A 97 16.85 -18.62 -6.84
N SER A 98 16.88 -19.29 -5.68
CA SER A 98 17.72 -18.91 -4.53
C SER A 98 19.23 -18.94 -4.80
N PHE A 99 19.67 -19.55 -5.91
CA PHE A 99 21.07 -19.77 -6.25
C PHE A 99 21.59 -18.91 -7.41
N ARG A 100 20.76 -18.06 -8.02
CA ARG A 100 21.22 -17.15 -9.08
C ARG A 100 21.49 -15.76 -8.50
N GLU A 101 22.68 -15.25 -8.76
CA GLU A 101 23.05 -13.89 -8.37
C GLU A 101 22.16 -12.89 -9.13
N VAL A 102 21.55 -11.96 -8.39
CA VAL A 102 20.90 -10.79 -8.99
C VAL A 102 22.01 -9.97 -9.66
N PRO A 103 21.94 -9.71 -10.97
CA PRO A 103 22.99 -8.98 -11.67
C PRO A 103 23.20 -7.61 -11.01
N ARG A 104 24.46 -7.28 -10.66
CA ARG A 104 24.81 -5.95 -10.17
C ARG A 104 24.67 -4.95 -11.31
N GLN A 105 23.54 -4.25 -11.35
CA GLN A 105 23.31 -3.23 -12.36
C GLN A 105 23.82 -1.87 -11.92
N ARG A 106 24.49 -1.16 -12.82
CA ARG A 106 24.92 0.21 -12.57
C ARG A 106 23.72 1.14 -12.74
N LEU A 107 23.70 2.24 -12.01
CA LEU A 107 22.66 3.28 -12.14
C LEU A 107 22.52 3.77 -13.60
N VAL A 108 23.63 3.82 -14.35
CA VAL A 108 23.62 4.22 -15.76
C VAL A 108 22.82 3.25 -16.63
N ASP A 109 22.90 1.95 -16.35
CA ASP A 109 22.17 0.92 -17.09
C ASP A 109 20.66 1.03 -16.80
N THR A 110 20.29 1.28 -15.54
CA THR A 110 18.90 1.59 -15.17
C THR A 110 18.38 2.85 -15.86
N LEU A 111 19.17 3.92 -15.92
CA LEU A 111 18.76 5.16 -16.59
C LEU A 111 18.62 5.00 -18.11
N ALA A 112 19.38 4.10 -18.73
CA ALA A 112 19.24 3.81 -20.16
C ALA A 112 17.85 3.25 -20.50
N GLU A 113 17.30 2.39 -19.63
CA GLU A 113 15.96 1.80 -19.78
C GLU A 113 14.81 2.84 -19.72
N LEU A 114 15.04 4.08 -19.26
CA LEU A 114 14.03 5.14 -19.34
C LEU A 114 13.65 5.50 -20.79
N HIS A 115 14.57 5.30 -21.73
CA HIS A 115 14.35 5.60 -23.16
C HIS A 115 13.71 4.45 -23.92
N ARG A 116 13.53 3.30 -23.27
CA ARG A 116 12.93 2.13 -23.91
C ARG A 116 11.44 2.39 -24.17
N PRO A 117 10.97 2.34 -25.42
CA PRO A 117 9.56 2.58 -25.73
C PRO A 117 8.67 1.45 -25.23
N LEU A 118 7.42 1.78 -24.96
CA LEU A 118 6.37 0.80 -24.69
C LEU A 118 5.97 0.10 -26.00
N ASP A 119 6.26 -1.21 -26.11
CA ASP A 119 5.94 -1.99 -27.32
C ASP A 119 4.52 -2.59 -27.22
N ALA A 120 3.51 -1.77 -27.51
CA ALA A 120 2.11 -2.17 -27.49
C ALA A 120 1.72 -3.12 -28.64
N GLN A 121 2.59 -3.32 -29.65
CA GLN A 121 2.29 -4.17 -30.79
C GLN A 121 2.62 -5.64 -30.50
N ARG A 122 3.68 -5.89 -29.73
CA ARG A 122 4.04 -7.24 -29.28
C ARG A 122 3.46 -7.51 -27.91
N MET A 123 2.39 -8.31 -27.84
CA MET A 123 1.81 -8.73 -26.57
C MET A 123 2.43 -10.05 -26.10
N ALA A 124 2.84 -10.12 -24.84
CA ALA A 124 3.29 -11.33 -24.17
C ALA A 124 2.29 -11.71 -23.07
N TYR A 125 2.03 -13.01 -22.93
CA TYR A 125 1.18 -13.52 -21.86
C TYR A 125 1.99 -13.73 -20.58
N PHE A 126 1.48 -13.25 -19.45
CA PHE A 126 2.11 -13.42 -18.14
C PHE A 126 1.15 -14.06 -17.14
N ASP A 127 1.62 -15.08 -16.42
CA ASP A 127 0.85 -15.74 -15.35
C ASP A 127 0.81 -14.88 -14.08
N MET A 128 -0.40 -14.56 -13.63
CA MET A 128 -0.66 -13.77 -12.42
C MET A 128 -1.39 -14.60 -11.34
N SER A 129 -1.33 -15.93 -11.42
CA SER A 129 -1.87 -16.90 -10.45
C SER A 129 -1.76 -16.50 -8.98
N GLY A 130 -0.63 -15.95 -8.53
CA GLY A 130 -0.41 -15.54 -7.14
C GLY A 130 -1.23 -14.34 -6.66
N ILE A 131 -1.69 -13.45 -7.56
CA ILE A 131 -2.33 -12.17 -7.20
C ILE A 131 -3.71 -11.96 -7.85
N GLN A 132 -4.20 -12.94 -8.59
CA GLN A 132 -5.51 -12.89 -9.24
C GLN A 132 -6.68 -12.73 -8.28
N SER A 133 -6.55 -13.20 -7.03
CA SER A 133 -7.57 -13.05 -5.99
C SER A 133 -7.64 -11.64 -5.40
N TYR A 134 -6.71 -10.74 -5.75
CA TYR A 134 -6.70 -9.38 -5.23
C TYR A 134 -7.70 -8.51 -5.97
N ALA A 135 -8.50 -7.79 -5.19
CA ALA A 135 -9.45 -6.83 -5.73
C ALA A 135 -8.75 -5.70 -6.50
N PRO A 136 -9.42 -5.06 -7.47
CA PRO A 136 -8.86 -3.92 -8.22
C PRO A 136 -8.62 -2.66 -7.39
N LEU A 137 -9.45 -2.45 -6.36
CA LEU A 137 -9.51 -1.22 -5.56
C LEU A 137 -8.15 -0.70 -5.05
N PRO A 138 -7.25 -1.52 -4.45
CA PRO A 138 -5.96 -1.05 -3.96
C PRO A 138 -4.99 -0.57 -5.03
N TYR A 139 -5.21 -0.96 -6.29
CA TYR A 139 -4.34 -0.61 -7.40
C TYR A 139 -4.77 0.68 -8.11
N ILE A 140 -5.89 1.30 -7.72
CA ILE A 140 -6.42 2.48 -8.41
C ILE A 140 -5.39 3.61 -8.48
N PRO A 141 -4.68 4.00 -7.40
CA PRO A 141 -3.67 5.06 -7.48
C PRO A 141 -2.58 4.77 -8.52
N GLN A 142 -2.07 3.55 -8.53
CA GLN A 142 -1.00 3.09 -9.43
C GLN A 142 -1.52 2.98 -10.86
N ALA A 143 -2.71 2.41 -11.06
CA ALA A 143 -3.33 2.23 -12.36
C ALA A 143 -3.66 3.57 -13.04
N LEU A 144 -4.12 4.57 -12.27
CA LEU A 144 -4.36 5.92 -12.78
C LEU A 144 -3.05 6.61 -13.20
N ALA A 145 -1.99 6.47 -12.40
CA ALA A 145 -0.69 7.02 -12.75
C ALA A 145 -0.07 6.33 -13.97
N ILE A 146 -0.20 5.00 -14.08
CA ILE A 146 0.24 4.24 -15.26
C ILE A 146 -0.60 4.63 -16.48
N ALA A 147 -1.91 4.80 -16.36
CA ALA A 147 -2.76 5.25 -17.46
C ALA A 147 -2.32 6.63 -17.98
N ALA A 148 -2.03 7.57 -17.06
CA ALA A 148 -1.49 8.88 -17.42
C ALA A 148 -0.12 8.78 -18.11
N GLY A 149 0.79 7.94 -17.60
CA GLY A 149 2.10 7.73 -18.21
C GLY A 149 2.00 7.12 -19.61
N ARG A 150 1.07 6.19 -19.82
CA ARG A 150 0.81 5.60 -21.15
C ARG A 150 0.29 6.63 -22.15
N ALA A 151 -0.59 7.54 -21.71
CA ALA A 151 -1.07 8.63 -22.54
C ALA A 151 0.03 9.64 -22.93
N MET A 152 1.16 9.62 -22.22
CA MET A 152 2.36 10.41 -22.49
C MET A 152 3.46 9.60 -23.20
N ASP A 153 3.16 8.40 -23.68
CA ASP A 153 4.11 7.47 -24.33
C ASP A 153 5.36 7.15 -23.48
N VAL A 154 5.20 7.16 -22.15
CA VAL A 154 6.29 6.85 -21.22
C VAL A 154 6.64 5.36 -21.28
N GLY A 155 7.94 5.08 -21.33
CA GLY A 155 8.49 3.72 -21.35
C GLY A 155 8.16 2.90 -20.09
N PRO A 156 8.31 1.56 -20.13
CA PRO A 156 7.94 0.66 -19.02
C PRO A 156 8.56 1.02 -17.66
N LEU A 157 9.82 1.47 -17.65
CA LEU A 157 10.50 1.88 -16.43
C LEU A 157 9.89 3.15 -15.83
N GLY A 158 9.54 4.13 -16.67
CA GLY A 158 8.87 5.35 -16.22
C GLY A 158 7.49 5.05 -15.64
N LEU A 159 6.73 4.13 -16.26
CA LEU A 159 5.44 3.67 -15.73
C LEU A 159 5.57 3.06 -14.32
N LEU A 160 6.63 2.27 -14.07
CA LEU A 160 6.92 1.71 -12.75
C LEU A 160 7.11 2.84 -11.72
N TYR A 161 7.97 3.82 -12.00
CA TYR A 161 8.23 4.93 -11.08
C TYR A 161 7.01 5.81 -10.85
N MET A 162 6.21 6.08 -11.89
CA MET A 162 4.93 6.79 -11.74
C MET A 162 3.97 6.04 -10.81
N GLY A 163 3.88 4.71 -10.97
CA GLY A 163 3.09 3.85 -10.09
C GLY A 163 3.59 3.89 -8.64
N ARG A 164 4.92 3.77 -8.42
CA ARG A 164 5.54 3.87 -7.09
C ARG A 164 5.26 5.20 -6.41
N LEU A 165 5.45 6.31 -7.14
CA LEU A 165 5.19 7.67 -6.63
C LEU A 165 3.72 7.88 -6.26
N ALA A 166 2.80 7.42 -7.10
CA ALA A 166 1.37 7.53 -6.83
C ALA A 166 0.94 6.72 -5.61
N ASN A 167 1.46 5.49 -5.46
CA ASN A 167 1.21 4.68 -4.28
C ASN A 167 1.76 5.36 -3.01
N ALA A 168 3.02 5.78 -3.05
CA ALA A 168 3.69 6.43 -1.92
C ALA A 168 2.98 7.73 -1.50
N LEU A 169 2.52 8.52 -2.48
CA LEU A 169 1.77 9.75 -2.22
C LEU A 169 0.43 9.46 -1.56
N VAL A 170 -0.39 8.58 -2.14
CA VAL A 170 -1.73 8.31 -1.61
C VAL A 170 -1.67 7.61 -0.26
N ALA A 171 -0.93 6.52 -0.14
CA ALA A 171 -0.80 5.78 1.12
C ALA A 171 -0.07 6.60 2.20
N GLY A 172 0.94 7.39 1.81
CA GLY A 172 1.64 8.31 2.71
C GLY A 172 0.73 9.40 3.26
N LEU A 173 -0.08 10.06 2.42
CA LEU A 173 -1.02 11.09 2.88
C LEU A 173 -2.11 10.51 3.79
N ILE A 174 -2.65 9.33 3.46
CA ILE A 174 -3.62 8.63 4.32
C ILE A 174 -3.00 8.31 5.68
N THR A 175 -1.75 7.83 5.70
CA THR A 175 -1.02 7.51 6.93
C THR A 175 -0.76 8.78 7.76
N ALA A 176 -0.33 9.87 7.13
CA ALA A 176 -0.14 11.16 7.81
C ALA A 176 -1.46 11.67 8.44
N PHE A 177 -2.57 11.54 7.70
CA PHE A 177 -3.89 11.90 8.19
C PHE A 177 -4.33 11.01 9.37
N ALA A 178 -4.09 9.70 9.30
CA ALA A 178 -4.37 8.77 10.41
C ALA A 178 -3.61 9.15 11.69
N ILE A 179 -2.31 9.47 11.57
CA ILE A 179 -1.47 9.92 12.69
C ILE A 179 -2.00 11.24 13.29
N ALA A 180 -2.43 12.18 12.45
CA ALA A 180 -3.02 13.44 12.91
C ALA A 180 -4.36 13.23 13.63
N LEU A 181 -5.16 12.28 13.12
CA LEU A 181 -6.48 11.99 13.65
C LEU A 181 -6.44 11.22 14.98
N LEU A 182 -5.37 10.49 15.29
CA LEU A 182 -5.28 9.75 16.56
C LEU A 182 -5.38 10.68 17.79
N PRO A 183 -6.24 10.37 18.79
CA PRO A 183 -6.30 11.10 20.04
C PRO A 183 -5.12 10.76 20.98
N PHE A 184 -4.64 9.52 20.96
CA PHE A 184 -3.50 9.02 21.72
C PHE A 184 -2.72 7.99 20.88
N GLY A 185 -1.53 7.57 21.32
CA GLY A 185 -0.74 6.55 20.61
C GLY A 185 -0.10 7.01 19.29
N ARG A 186 -0.05 8.33 19.03
CA ARG A 186 0.55 8.91 17.81
C ARG A 186 2.00 8.46 17.59
N THR A 187 2.78 8.32 18.66
CA THR A 187 4.16 7.82 18.59
C THR A 187 4.22 6.37 18.12
N VAL A 188 3.30 5.52 18.57
CA VAL A 188 3.23 4.11 18.13
C VAL A 188 2.88 4.05 16.64
N ALA A 189 1.87 4.81 16.21
CA ALA A 189 1.50 4.88 14.80
C ALA A 189 2.64 5.44 13.92
N LEU A 190 3.37 6.44 14.42
CA LEU A 190 4.56 6.97 13.76
C LEU A 190 5.65 5.90 13.62
N VAL A 191 5.96 5.16 14.69
CA VAL A 191 6.96 4.09 14.65
C VAL A 191 6.56 3.02 13.65
N VAL A 192 5.31 2.55 13.68
CA VAL A 192 4.78 1.56 12.72
C VAL A 192 4.89 2.06 11.28
N ALA A 193 4.55 3.33 11.06
CA ALA A 193 4.62 3.95 9.74
C ALA A 193 6.06 4.15 9.22
N LEU A 194 7.04 4.26 10.13
CA LEU A 194 8.46 4.42 9.82
C LEU A 194 9.24 3.10 9.87
N LEU A 195 8.60 1.97 10.17
CA LEU A 195 9.27 0.67 10.09
C LEU A 195 9.83 0.47 8.68
N PRO A 196 11.05 -0.08 8.55
CA PRO A 196 11.70 -0.25 7.24
C PRO A 196 10.79 -0.93 6.23
N MET A 197 10.07 -1.97 6.67
CA MET A 197 9.22 -2.74 5.78
C MET A 197 7.93 -2.00 5.37
N THR A 198 7.37 -1.17 6.26
CA THR A 198 6.22 -0.32 5.92
C THR A 198 6.60 0.71 4.86
N LEU A 199 7.75 1.37 5.03
CA LEU A 199 8.25 2.35 4.07
C LEU A 199 8.60 1.69 2.73
N PHE A 200 9.23 0.51 2.76
CA PHE A 200 9.62 -0.25 1.57
C PHE A 200 8.40 -0.68 0.73
N GLN A 201 7.33 -1.16 1.38
CA GLN A 201 6.07 -1.48 0.70
C GLN A 201 5.32 -0.24 0.22
N THR A 202 5.40 0.87 0.96
CA THR A 202 4.76 2.14 0.58
C THR A 202 5.44 2.79 -0.62
N ALA A 203 6.76 2.62 -0.76
CA ALA A 203 7.56 3.12 -1.87
C ALA A 203 7.55 2.22 -3.12
N SER A 204 6.71 1.19 -3.17
CA SER A 204 6.60 0.23 -4.27
C SER A 204 5.23 0.33 -4.96
N VAL A 205 4.96 -0.51 -5.96
CA VAL A 205 3.59 -0.66 -6.53
C VAL A 205 2.70 -1.66 -5.78
N SER A 206 3.07 -2.01 -4.54
CA SER A 206 2.34 -3.00 -3.74
C SER A 206 1.01 -2.49 -3.18
N PRO A 207 -0.05 -3.34 -3.15
CA PRO A 207 -1.33 -3.03 -2.51
C PRO A 207 -1.23 -2.99 -0.97
N ASP A 208 -0.14 -3.50 -0.39
CA ASP A 208 0.07 -3.52 1.06
C ASP A 208 0.14 -2.11 1.65
N ALA A 209 0.67 -1.15 0.90
CA ALA A 209 0.75 0.25 1.29
C ALA A 209 -0.63 0.81 1.68
N LEU A 210 -1.62 0.62 0.81
CA LEU A 210 -2.98 1.11 1.05
C LEU A 210 -3.67 0.31 2.15
N THR A 211 -3.37 -0.98 2.28
CA THR A 211 -3.90 -1.83 3.36
C THR A 211 -3.44 -1.34 4.73
N ILE A 212 -2.15 -1.07 4.90
CA ILE A 212 -1.58 -0.55 6.14
C ILE A 212 -2.14 0.85 6.44
N ALA A 213 -2.16 1.74 5.44
CA ALA A 213 -2.65 3.10 5.61
C ALA A 213 -4.14 3.15 6.00
N SER A 214 -4.98 2.33 5.36
CA SER A 214 -6.41 2.24 5.66
C SER A 214 -6.68 1.59 7.01
N ALA A 215 -5.91 0.57 7.42
CA ALA A 215 -6.02 -0.02 8.76
C ALA A 215 -5.66 1.02 9.84
N LEU A 216 -4.56 1.76 9.68
CA LEU A 216 -4.20 2.84 10.60
C LEU A 216 -5.27 3.93 10.67
N LEU A 217 -5.83 4.32 9.52
CA LEU A 217 -6.91 5.31 9.47
C LEU A 217 -8.18 4.80 10.17
N PHE A 218 -8.57 3.56 9.94
CA PHE A 218 -9.73 2.94 10.61
C PHE A 218 -9.53 2.95 12.13
N THR A 219 -8.37 2.48 12.61
CA THR A 219 -8.01 2.51 14.03
C THR A 219 -8.04 3.92 14.60
N ALA A 220 -7.52 4.92 13.86
CA ALA A 220 -7.52 6.31 14.30
C ALA A 220 -8.94 6.86 14.48
N VAL A 221 -9.85 6.57 13.54
CA VAL A 221 -11.25 6.99 13.62
C VAL A 221 -11.96 6.30 14.80
N MET A 222 -11.76 4.99 15.00
CA MET A 222 -12.34 4.25 16.12
C MET A 222 -11.84 4.77 17.47
N ALA A 223 -10.53 5.00 17.59
CA ALA A 223 -9.93 5.55 18.81
C ALA A 223 -10.47 6.95 19.10
N ARG A 224 -10.61 7.81 18.08
CA ARG A 224 -11.17 9.16 18.23
C ARG A 224 -12.62 9.13 18.71
N PHE A 225 -13.42 8.19 18.20
CA PHE A 225 -14.79 7.98 18.68
C PHE A 225 -14.87 7.61 20.15
N LEU A 226 -14.00 6.71 20.61
CA LEU A 226 -13.99 6.29 22.02
C LEU A 226 -13.64 7.42 22.98
N VAL A 227 -12.86 8.41 22.53
CA VAL A 227 -12.47 9.56 23.34
C VAL A 227 -13.53 10.66 23.28
N ASP A 228 -13.96 11.04 22.07
CA ASP A 228 -14.85 12.19 21.90
C ASP A 228 -16.32 11.83 22.21
N GLY A 229 -16.71 10.57 22.04
CA GLY A 229 -18.11 10.12 22.06
C GLY A 229 -18.96 10.61 20.87
N GLU A 230 -18.42 11.51 20.05
CA GLU A 230 -19.10 12.08 18.90
C GLU A 230 -18.92 11.26 17.63
N TRP A 231 -20.03 11.06 16.91
CA TRP A 231 -20.07 10.28 15.67
C TRP A 231 -20.64 11.05 14.48
N PRO A 232 -19.96 12.11 14.00
CA PRO A 232 -20.39 12.89 12.84
C PRO A 232 -20.34 12.07 11.55
N ARG A 233 -21.12 12.50 10.54
CA ARG A 233 -21.21 11.82 9.23
C ARG A 233 -19.86 11.65 8.54
N ALA A 234 -18.96 12.63 8.68
CA ALA A 234 -17.61 12.54 8.11
C ALA A 234 -16.82 11.36 8.70
N ARG A 235 -16.80 11.19 10.03
CA ARG A 235 -16.11 10.06 10.69
C ARG A 235 -16.74 8.71 10.35
N GLN A 236 -18.08 8.68 10.25
CA GLN A 236 -18.80 7.50 9.77
C GLN A 236 -18.35 7.08 8.37
N ALA A 237 -18.31 8.03 7.44
CA ALA A 237 -17.87 7.79 6.08
C ALA A 237 -16.40 7.37 6.03
N THR A 238 -15.51 8.04 6.77
CA THR A 238 -14.09 7.67 6.83
C THR A 238 -13.91 6.25 7.37
N ALA A 239 -14.59 5.88 8.47
CA ALA A 239 -14.55 4.53 9.02
C ALA A 239 -15.08 3.48 8.05
N PHE A 240 -16.18 3.79 7.36
CA PHE A 240 -16.75 2.90 6.35
C PHE A 240 -15.78 2.67 5.19
N VAL A 241 -15.25 3.75 4.61
CA VAL A 241 -14.32 3.67 3.47
C VAL A 241 -13.02 2.98 3.86
N SER A 242 -12.41 3.36 4.99
CA SER A 242 -11.14 2.74 5.41
C SER A 242 -11.32 1.27 5.79
N GLY A 243 -12.43 0.91 6.44
CA GLY A 243 -12.75 -0.48 6.76
C GLY A 243 -13.06 -1.33 5.52
N LEU A 244 -13.76 -0.75 4.54
CA LEU A 244 -14.03 -1.37 3.24
C LEU A 244 -12.72 -1.65 2.50
N VAL A 245 -11.85 -0.65 2.37
CA VAL A 245 -10.57 -0.77 1.67
C VAL A 245 -9.71 -1.85 2.33
N MET A 246 -9.46 -1.81 3.64
CA MET A 246 -8.57 -2.77 4.30
C MET A 246 -9.04 -4.22 4.15
N CYS A 247 -10.35 -4.48 4.25
CA CYS A 247 -10.91 -5.82 4.18
C CYS A 247 -11.07 -6.33 2.74
N ILE A 248 -11.26 -5.44 1.76
CA ILE A 248 -11.28 -5.81 0.33
C ILE A 248 -9.89 -6.28 -0.14
N VAL A 249 -8.81 -5.65 0.36
CA VAL A 249 -7.46 -6.09 -0.02
C VAL A 249 -7.13 -7.43 0.63
N LYS A 250 -7.37 -7.54 1.94
CA LYS A 250 -7.08 -8.75 2.72
C LYS A 250 -8.23 -9.00 3.70
N VAL A 251 -9.05 -10.01 3.42
CA VAL A 251 -10.17 -10.44 4.28
C VAL A 251 -9.70 -10.77 5.71
N VAL A 252 -8.42 -11.11 5.88
CA VAL A 252 -7.75 -11.32 7.18
C VAL A 252 -7.87 -10.14 8.14
N TYR A 253 -8.18 -8.92 7.66
CA TYR A 253 -8.41 -7.75 8.52
C TYR A 253 -9.85 -7.63 9.07
N LEU A 254 -10.75 -8.57 8.77
CA LEU A 254 -12.10 -8.60 9.37
C LEU A 254 -12.12 -8.57 10.91
N PRO A 255 -11.23 -9.28 11.64
CA PRO A 255 -11.17 -9.19 13.10
C PRO A 255 -10.92 -7.76 13.59
N LEU A 256 -10.11 -6.96 12.87
CA LEU A 256 -9.88 -5.56 13.22
C LEU A 256 -11.15 -4.71 13.02
N LEU A 257 -11.90 -4.96 11.93
CA LEU A 257 -13.20 -4.33 11.69
C LEU A 257 -14.18 -4.68 12.82
N PHE A 258 -14.27 -5.96 13.20
CA PHE A 258 -15.14 -6.41 14.29
C PHE A 258 -14.71 -5.88 15.66
N ALA A 259 -13.41 -5.75 15.92
CA ALA A 259 -12.91 -5.14 17.15
C ALA A 259 -13.35 -3.65 17.26
N GLY A 260 -13.25 -2.91 16.16
CA GLY A 260 -13.76 -1.53 16.09
C GLY A 260 -15.27 -1.45 16.35
N LEU A 261 -16.04 -2.37 15.74
CA LEU A 261 -17.48 -2.49 15.96
C LEU A 261 -17.84 -2.85 17.41
N GLY A 262 -17.11 -3.78 18.02
CA GLY A 262 -17.31 -4.18 19.41
C GLY A 262 -17.18 -2.99 20.37
N ALA A 263 -16.26 -2.07 20.08
CA ALA A 263 -16.09 -0.85 20.84
C ALA A 263 -17.33 0.08 20.77
N MET A 264 -18.07 0.05 19.66
CA MET A 264 -19.31 0.84 19.46
C MET A 264 -20.56 0.17 20.04
N LEU A 265 -20.52 -1.13 20.34
CA LEU A 265 -21.64 -1.91 20.90
C LEU A 265 -21.86 -1.70 22.41
N GLY A 266 -21.09 -0.83 23.06
CA GLY A 266 -21.34 -0.46 24.45
C GLY A 266 -22.77 0.05 24.64
N ALA A 267 -23.50 -0.49 25.63
CA ALA A 267 -24.95 -0.26 25.80
C ALA A 267 -25.37 1.22 25.78
N ARG A 268 -24.54 2.11 26.35
CA ARG A 268 -24.80 3.57 26.36
C ARG A 268 -24.63 4.23 24.99
N GLN A 269 -23.73 3.72 24.16
CA GLN A 269 -23.39 4.27 22.85
C GLN A 269 -24.35 3.75 21.77
N PHE A 270 -24.74 2.48 21.86
CA PHE A 270 -25.65 1.85 20.90
C PHE A 270 -27.10 2.41 20.95
N SER A 271 -27.45 3.11 22.03
CA SER A 271 -28.74 3.83 22.12
C SER A 271 -28.85 4.96 21.09
N ASP A 272 -27.74 5.56 20.65
CA ASP A 272 -27.76 6.63 19.63
C ASP A 272 -28.09 6.04 18.24
N PRO A 273 -29.16 6.51 17.57
CA PRO A 273 -29.52 6.02 16.24
C PRO A 273 -28.42 6.22 15.18
N LYS A 274 -27.55 7.23 15.31
CA LYS A 274 -26.43 7.47 14.39
C LYS A 274 -25.36 6.39 14.53
N ILE A 275 -25.03 6.02 15.76
CA ILE A 275 -24.06 4.96 16.07
C ILE A 275 -24.60 3.61 15.60
N ARG A 276 -25.87 3.31 15.93
CA ARG A 276 -26.56 2.09 15.49
C ARG A 276 -26.58 1.96 13.97
N ARG A 277 -26.91 3.03 13.24
CA ARG A 277 -26.85 3.04 11.77
C ARG A 277 -25.45 2.76 11.24
N SER A 278 -24.42 3.36 11.83
CA SER A 278 -23.03 3.14 11.43
C SER A 278 -22.59 1.69 11.64
N VAL A 279 -22.96 1.10 12.78
CA VAL A 279 -22.70 -0.32 13.07
C VAL A 279 -23.35 -1.21 12.01
N TYR A 280 -24.63 -0.97 11.69
CA TYR A 280 -25.30 -1.73 10.64
C TYR A 280 -24.68 -1.54 9.26
N MET A 281 -24.24 -0.32 8.91
CA MET A 281 -23.55 -0.07 7.63
C MET A 281 -22.23 -0.83 7.54
N GLN A 282 -21.45 -0.87 8.62
CA GLN A 282 -20.18 -1.60 8.66
C GLN A 282 -20.38 -3.12 8.68
N LEU A 283 -21.42 -3.63 9.37
CA LEU A 283 -21.80 -5.05 9.29
C LEU A 283 -22.26 -5.44 7.89
N ALA A 284 -23.11 -4.62 7.27
CA ALA A 284 -23.54 -4.83 5.88
C ALA A 284 -22.33 -4.81 4.94
N ALA A 285 -21.40 -3.88 5.11
CA ALA A 285 -20.15 -3.86 4.36
C ALA A 285 -19.34 -5.14 4.57
N ALA A 286 -19.16 -5.60 5.81
CA ALA A 286 -18.44 -6.83 6.10
C ALA A 286 -19.07 -8.05 5.39
N VAL A 287 -20.40 -8.18 5.42
CA VAL A 287 -21.14 -9.23 4.70
C VAL A 287 -20.92 -9.10 3.20
N VAL A 288 -21.05 -7.89 2.64
CA VAL A 288 -20.81 -7.63 1.21
C VAL A 288 -19.37 -7.98 0.84
N ILE A 289 -18.38 -7.64 1.65
CA ILE A 289 -16.97 -7.96 1.40
C ILE A 289 -16.75 -9.47 1.43
N ILE A 290 -17.32 -10.18 2.41
CA ILE A 290 -17.22 -11.64 2.49
C ILE A 290 -17.85 -12.27 1.25
N VAL A 291 -19.05 -11.84 0.86
CA VAL A 291 -19.76 -12.36 -0.32
C VAL A 291 -18.99 -12.03 -1.59
N LEU A 292 -18.54 -10.79 -1.78
CA LEU A 292 -17.77 -10.38 -2.96
C LEU A 292 -16.43 -11.11 -3.01
N SER A 293 -15.75 -11.30 -1.89
CA SER A 293 -14.49 -12.05 -1.84
C SER A 293 -14.72 -13.53 -2.15
N ALA A 294 -15.82 -14.12 -1.67
CA ALA A 294 -16.20 -15.49 -1.98
C ALA A 294 -16.61 -15.66 -3.44
N LEU A 295 -17.38 -14.72 -4.00
CA LEU A 295 -17.74 -14.68 -5.42
C LEU A 295 -16.51 -14.46 -6.29
N TRP A 296 -15.61 -13.58 -5.89
CA TRP A 296 -14.33 -13.33 -6.57
C TRP A 296 -13.50 -14.61 -6.57
N PHE A 297 -13.29 -15.21 -5.39
CA PHE A 297 -12.58 -16.47 -5.24
C PHE A 297 -13.22 -17.61 -6.06
N TRP A 298 -14.54 -17.72 -6.06
CA TRP A 298 -15.27 -18.68 -6.88
C TRP A 298 -15.04 -18.41 -8.37
N SER A 299 -15.16 -17.16 -8.81
CA SER A 299 -14.94 -16.79 -10.21
C SER A 299 -13.50 -17.08 -10.68
N THR A 300 -12.51 -16.97 -9.79
CA THR A 300 -11.11 -17.28 -10.12
C THR A 300 -10.83 -18.79 -10.10
N HIS A 301 -11.51 -19.59 -9.27
CA HIS A 301 -11.25 -21.04 -9.14
C HIS A 301 -12.19 -21.94 -9.93
N ALA A 302 -13.48 -21.63 -10.02
CA ALA A 302 -14.47 -22.43 -10.77
C ALA A 302 -14.16 -22.51 -12.28
N ALA A 303 -13.26 -21.65 -12.74
CA ALA A 303 -12.90 -21.50 -14.12
C ALA A 303 -11.51 -22.09 -14.45
N GLN A 304 -10.91 -22.82 -13.49
CA GLN A 304 -9.86 -23.82 -13.69
C GLN A 304 -10.51 -25.17 -14.04
N ALA A 305 -11.11 -25.29 -15.21
CA ALA A 305 -11.28 -26.61 -15.81
C ALA A 305 -9.86 -27.12 -16.19
N PRO A 306 -9.53 -28.41 -15.99
CA PRO A 306 -8.20 -28.92 -16.32
C PRO A 306 -7.97 -28.77 -17.82
N GLY A 307 -7.16 -27.78 -18.22
CA GLY A 307 -6.61 -27.69 -19.56
C GLY A 307 -5.63 -28.84 -19.79
N PRO A 308 -5.47 -29.32 -21.04
CA PRO A 308 -4.67 -30.49 -21.33
C PRO A 308 -3.21 -30.27 -20.91
N ALA A 309 -2.60 -31.34 -20.37
CA ALA A 309 -1.23 -31.37 -19.89
C ALA A 309 -0.27 -30.67 -20.87
N THR A 310 0.46 -29.66 -20.39
CA THR A 310 1.55 -29.05 -21.12
C THR A 310 2.61 -30.11 -21.38
N VAL A 311 2.81 -30.45 -22.65
CA VAL A 311 3.95 -31.24 -23.13
C VAL A 311 5.21 -30.47 -22.75
N ASN A 312 6.03 -31.07 -21.88
CA ASN A 312 7.39 -30.62 -21.64
C ASN A 312 8.15 -30.70 -22.97
N LEU A 313 8.53 -29.56 -23.52
CA LEU A 313 9.61 -29.53 -24.51
C LEU A 313 10.91 -29.58 -23.72
N ALA A 314 11.66 -30.64 -24.01
CA ALA A 314 12.95 -31.01 -23.45
C ALA A 314 14.03 -29.93 -23.61
#